data_AF-A0A388P2H9-F1
#
_entry.id   AF-A0A388P2H9-F1
#
_cell.length_a   1.000
_cell.length_b   1.000
_cell.length_c   1.000
_cell.angle_alpha   90.00
_cell.angle_beta   90.00
_cell.angle_gamma   90.00
#
_symmetry.space_group_name_H-M   'P 1'
#
loop_
_entity.id
_entity.type
_entity.pdbx_description
1 polymer ?
#
loop_
_entity_poly.entity_id
_entity_poly.type
_entity_poly.pdbx_seq_one_letter_code
_entity_poly.pdbx_strand_id
1 'polypeptide(L)'
;MLPKIILYYGFAPVADPEALRLWQNTLAQSLNLKGRIIISRHGINGTLGGDMDDLKKYVRATKQYPGFKKIDFKWSQGTGNDFPKLSVKVRDELVTFAYQKI
;
A
#
# COMPACT_ATOMS: atom_id res chain seq x y z
N MET A 1 0.79 -21.34 -5.93
CA MET A 1 0.89 -19.88 -5.73
C MET A 1 0.15 -19.19 -6.86
N LEU A 2 -0.80 -18.32 -6.56
CA LEU A 2 -1.53 -17.54 -7.56
C LEU A 2 -1.11 -16.08 -7.42
N PRO A 3 -0.06 -15.64 -8.13
CA PRO A 3 0.44 -14.29 -7.97
C PRO A 3 -0.56 -13.26 -8.49
N LYS A 4 -0.68 -12.15 -7.76
CA LYS A 4 -1.49 -10.98 -8.14
C LYS A 4 -0.77 -9.71 -7.78
N ILE A 5 -1.29 -8.60 -8.29
CA ILE A 5 -0.97 -7.24 -7.85
C ILE A 5 -2.24 -6.59 -7.32
N ILE A 6 -2.13 -5.86 -6.20
CA ILE A 6 -3.16 -4.94 -5.72
C ILE A 6 -2.68 -3.50 -5.91
N LEU A 7 -3.60 -2.62 -6.29
CA LEU A 7 -3.41 -1.17 -6.36
C LEU A 7 -4.50 -0.50 -5.54
N TYR A 8 -4.14 0.48 -4.73
CA TYR A 8 -5.09 1.14 -3.86
C TYR A 8 -4.62 2.52 -3.42
N TYR A 9 -5.58 3.37 -3.11
CA TYR A 9 -5.37 4.60 -2.35
C TYR A 9 -6.49 4.74 -1.32
N GLY A 10 -6.18 5.35 -0.19
CA GLY A 10 -7.14 5.66 0.86
C GLY A 10 -6.87 7.03 1.42
N PHE A 11 -7.85 7.91 1.30
CA PHE A 11 -7.81 9.23 1.92
C PHE A 11 -8.43 9.16 3.32
N ALA A 12 -7.60 9.35 4.33
CA ALA A 12 -8.02 9.47 5.71
C ALA A 12 -6.92 10.19 6.50
N PRO A 13 -7.25 11.10 7.43
CA PRO A 13 -6.25 11.72 8.29
C PRO A 13 -5.43 10.67 9.03
N VAL A 14 -4.10 10.78 8.95
CA VAL A 14 -3.14 9.92 9.65
C VAL A 14 -2.37 10.79 10.64
N ALA A 15 -2.64 10.60 11.93
CA ALA A 15 -2.02 11.40 12.99
C ALA A 15 -0.50 11.17 13.08
N ASP A 16 -0.07 9.92 12.93
CA ASP A 16 1.35 9.53 12.94
C ASP A 16 1.69 8.71 11.68
N PRO A 17 2.15 9.39 10.60
CA PRO A 17 2.58 8.74 9.37
C PRO A 17 3.72 7.73 9.56
N GLU A 18 4.63 7.95 10.51
CA GLU A 18 5.77 7.06 10.74
C GLU A 18 5.33 5.76 11.42
N ALA A 19 4.42 5.84 12.41
CA ALA A 19 3.82 4.66 13.01
C ALA A 19 3.06 3.82 11.96
N LEU A 20 2.30 4.47 11.08
CA LEU A 20 1.62 3.78 9.98
C LEU A 20 2.62 3.14 9.02
N ARG A 21 3.75 3.81 8.73
CA ARG A 21 4.82 3.28 7.88
C ARG A 21 5.46 2.03 8.47
N LEU A 22 5.76 2.04 9.77
CA LEU A 22 6.30 0.88 10.46
C LEU A 22 5.32 -0.29 10.43
N TRP A 23 4.04 -0.04 10.73
CA TRP A 23 3.00 -1.06 10.66
C TRP A 23 2.88 -1.69 9.28
N GLN A 24 2.77 -0.86 8.23
CA GLN A 24 2.59 -1.34 6.86
C GLN A 24 3.85 -2.07 6.34
N ASN A 25 5.04 -1.61 6.72
CA ASN A 25 6.29 -2.29 6.40
C ASN A 25 6.36 -3.68 7.04
N THR A 26 6.11 -3.78 8.35
CA THR A 26 6.13 -5.06 9.07
C THR A 26 5.07 -6.02 8.52
N LEU A 27 3.85 -5.53 8.29
CA LEU A 27 2.76 -6.35 7.73
C LEU A 27 3.13 -6.92 6.36
N ALA A 28 3.57 -6.06 5.42
CA ALA A 28 3.94 -6.51 4.08
C ALA A 28 5.13 -7.49 4.09
N GLN A 29 6.15 -7.24 4.93
CA GLN A 29 7.30 -8.16 5.07
C GLN A 29 6.88 -9.52 5.63
N SER A 30 6.03 -9.56 6.67
CA SER A 30 5.55 -10.80 7.27
C SER A 30 4.73 -11.68 6.31
N LEU A 31 4.18 -11.06 5.27
CA LEU A 31 3.38 -11.67 4.23
C LEU A 31 4.15 -11.88 2.91
N ASN A 32 5.49 -11.73 2.93
CA ASN A 32 6.36 -11.89 1.77
C ASN A 32 5.94 -11.05 0.55
N LEU A 33 5.40 -9.85 0.78
CA LEU A 33 4.93 -8.96 -0.28
C LEU A 33 6.06 -8.02 -0.74
N LYS A 34 6.08 -7.71 -2.04
CA LYS A 34 6.95 -6.69 -2.64
C LYS A 34 6.11 -5.56 -3.23
N GLY A 35 6.73 -4.41 -3.49
CA GLY A 35 6.04 -3.27 -4.08
C GLY A 35 6.34 -1.97 -3.37
N ARG A 36 5.43 -0.99 -3.51
CA ARG A 36 5.62 0.36 -3.01
C ARG A 36 4.40 0.81 -2.23
N ILE A 37 4.65 1.47 -1.11
CA ILE A 37 3.63 2.17 -0.32
C ILE A 37 4.16 3.58 -0.02
N ILE A 38 3.31 4.56 -0.26
CA ILE A 38 3.48 5.96 0.15
C ILE A 38 2.45 6.25 1.22
N ILE A 39 2.90 6.86 2.30
CA ILE A 39 2.07 7.32 3.41
C ILE A 39 2.26 8.82 3.55
N SER A 40 1.19 9.54 3.85
CA SER A 40 1.24 10.93 4.24
C SER A 40 0.25 11.19 5.38
N ARG A 41 0.21 12.43 5.88
CA ARG A 41 -0.82 12.88 6.82
C ARG A 41 -2.25 12.75 6.27
N HIS A 42 -2.39 12.61 4.95
CA HIS A 42 -3.67 12.52 4.25
C HIS A 42 -4.12 11.08 3.93
N GLY A 43 -3.28 10.07 4.20
CA GLY A 43 -3.67 8.67 4.03
C GLY A 43 -2.56 7.75 3.52
N ILE A 44 -2.92 6.86 2.58
CA ILE A 44 -2.06 5.81 2.03
C ILE A 44 -2.28 5.61 0.53
N ASN A 45 -1.22 5.31 -0.20
CA ASN A 45 -1.24 4.86 -1.60
C ASN A 45 -0.28 3.68 -1.74
N GLY A 46 -0.72 2.58 -2.34
CA GLY A 46 0.15 1.42 -2.50
C GLY A 46 -0.14 0.59 -3.73
N THR A 47 0.94 -0.04 -4.18
CA THR A 47 0.94 -1.14 -5.15
C THR A 47 1.76 -2.27 -4.55
N LEU A 48 1.14 -3.43 -4.33
CA LEU A 48 1.82 -4.61 -3.79
C LEU A 48 1.58 -5.83 -4.67
N GLY A 49 2.61 -6.65 -4.83
CA GLY A 49 2.55 -7.93 -5.52
C GLY A 49 3.01 -9.08 -4.63
N GLY A 50 2.38 -10.24 -4.79
CA GLY A 50 2.63 -11.44 -3.99
C GLY A 50 1.61 -12.53 -4.26
N ASP A 51 1.59 -13.57 -3.41
CA ASP A 51 0.57 -14.61 -3.48
C ASP A 51 -0.82 -14.04 -3.12
N MET A 52 -1.87 -14.49 -3.81
CA MET A 52 -3.24 -14.04 -3.61
C MET A 52 -3.69 -14.14 -2.15
N ASP A 53 -3.32 -15.20 -1.43
CA ASP A 53 -3.78 -15.40 -0.06
C ASP A 53 -3.10 -14.43 0.91
N ASP A 54 -1.83 -14.12 0.70
CA ASP A 54 -1.10 -13.12 1.47
C ASP A 54 -1.60 -11.69 1.17
N LEU A 55 -1.94 -11.40 -0.09
CA LEU A 55 -2.60 -10.14 -0.45
C LEU A 55 -3.98 -10.01 0.20
N LYS A 56 -4.78 -11.08 0.28
CA LYS A 56 -6.07 -11.04 1.00
C LYS A 56 -5.88 -10.77 2.50
N LYS A 57 -4.88 -11.37 3.15
CA LYS A 57 -4.54 -11.09 4.55
C LYS A 57 -4.15 -9.62 4.73
N TYR A 58 -3.30 -9.10 3.83
CA TYR A 58 -2.90 -7.69 3.83
C TYR A 58 -4.11 -6.77 3.71
N VAL A 59 -5.00 -7.00 2.75
CA VAL A 59 -6.22 -6.20 2.55
C VAL A 59 -7.08 -6.19 3.81
N ARG A 60 -7.30 -7.35 4.44
CA ARG A 60 -8.10 -7.46 5.68
C ARG A 60 -7.47 -6.66 6.82
N ALA A 61 -6.17 -6.85 7.06
CA ALA A 61 -5.45 -6.15 8.14
C ALA A 61 -5.40 -4.63 7.89
N THR A 62 -5.09 -4.19 6.68
CA THR A 62 -5.05 -2.75 6.34
C THR A 62 -6.42 -2.09 6.54
N LYS A 63 -7.53 -2.79 6.25
CA LYS A 63 -8.89 -2.31 6.52
C LYS A 63 -9.28 -2.25 8.00
N GLN A 64 -8.48 -2.80 8.92
CA GLN A 64 -8.72 -2.64 10.37
C GLN A 64 -8.40 -1.22 10.85
N TYR A 65 -7.57 -0.48 10.11
CA TYR A 65 -7.39 0.94 10.40
C TYR A 65 -8.72 1.70 10.21
N PRO A 66 -9.23 2.45 11.21
CA PRO A 66 -10.56 3.05 11.16
C PRO A 66 -10.84 3.87 9.89
N GLY A 67 -9.83 4.62 9.41
CA GLY A 67 -9.93 5.43 8.19
C GLY A 67 -9.88 4.66 6.87
N PHE A 68 -9.50 3.37 6.88
CA PHE A 68 -9.22 2.59 5.67
C PHE A 68 -10.27 1.53 5.34
N LYS A 69 -11.34 1.41 6.15
CA LYS A 69 -12.39 0.40 5.99
C LYS A 69 -12.96 0.31 4.57
N LYS A 70 -13.10 1.47 3.91
CA LYS A 70 -13.72 1.63 2.58
C LYS A 70 -12.72 1.72 1.43
N ILE A 71 -11.42 1.48 1.66
CA ILE A 71 -10.45 1.45 0.56
C ILE A 71 -10.88 0.40 -0.47
N ASP A 72 -10.94 0.83 -1.73
CA ASP A 72 -11.07 -0.04 -2.88
C ASP A 72 -9.68 -0.56 -3.29
N PHE A 73 -9.54 -1.88 -3.30
CA PHE A 73 -8.32 -2.55 -3.71
C PHE A 73 -8.57 -3.16 -5.08
N LYS A 74 -7.94 -2.56 -6.09
CA LYS A 74 -8.02 -3.04 -7.48
C LYS A 74 -7.05 -4.19 -7.67
N TRP A 75 -7.53 -5.29 -8.24
CA TRP A 75 -6.74 -6.50 -8.46
C TRP A 75 -6.34 -6.59 -9.93
N SER A 76 -5.06 -6.83 -10.19
CA SER A 76 -4.50 -7.00 -11.54
C SER A 76 -3.78 -8.34 -11.67
N GLN A 77 -3.63 -8.80 -12.91
CA GLN A 77 -2.63 -9.81 -13.25
C GLN A 77 -1.23 -9.21 -13.04
N GLY A 78 -0.27 -10.08 -12.71
CA GLY A 78 1.11 -9.71 -12.40
C GLY A 78 1.64 -10.47 -11.20
N THR A 79 2.88 -10.20 -10.82
CA THR A 79 3.57 -10.92 -9.76
C THR A 79 4.33 -9.98 -8.82
N GLY A 80 4.82 -10.51 -7.69
CA GLY A 80 5.75 -9.77 -6.84
C GLY A 80 7.08 -9.46 -7.51
N ASN A 81 7.46 -10.17 -8.59
CA ASN A 81 8.73 -9.98 -9.28
C ASN A 81 8.77 -8.73 -10.17
N ASP A 82 7.61 -8.14 -10.46
CA ASP A 82 7.51 -6.83 -11.12
C ASP A 82 8.06 -5.70 -10.23
N PHE A 83 8.33 -6.00 -8.95
CA PHE A 83 8.92 -5.09 -7.98
C PHE A 83 10.24 -5.68 -7.43
N PRO A 84 11.37 -4.96 -7.49
CA PRO A 84 12.65 -5.49 -7.04
C PRO A 84 12.68 -5.73 -5.52
N LYS A 85 11.95 -4.92 -4.75
CA LYS A 85 11.85 -4.99 -3.29
C LYS A 85 10.60 -4.30 -2.77
N LEU A 86 10.29 -4.50 -1.49
CA LEU A 86 9.35 -3.66 -0.76
C LEU A 86 9.97 -2.28 -0.47
N SER A 87 9.19 -1.22 -0.65
CA SER A 87 9.54 0.16 -0.27
C SER A 87 8.33 0.85 0.37
N VAL A 88 8.40 1.15 1.65
CA VAL A 88 7.37 1.93 2.37
C VAL A 88 7.98 3.26 2.80
N LYS A 89 7.40 4.38 2.36
CA LYS A 89 7.97 5.72 2.59
C LYS A 89 6.90 6.70 3.06
N VAL A 90 7.28 7.58 3.99
CA VAL A 90 6.50 8.77 4.31
C VAL A 90 6.85 9.89 3.32
N ARG A 91 5.83 10.63 2.88
CA ARG A 91 5.90 11.78 1.98
C ARG A 91 4.87 12.81 2.42
N ASP A 92 5.03 14.04 1.94
CA ASP A 92 4.06 15.12 2.18
C ASP A 92 2.74 14.84 1.44
N GLU A 93 2.83 14.27 0.23
CA GLU A 93 1.68 13.96 -0.63
C GLU A 93 1.61 12.47 -1.00
N LEU A 94 0.39 11.95 -1.15
CA LEU A 94 0.14 10.55 -1.58
C LEU A 94 0.34 10.32 -3.08
N VAL A 95 0.17 11.38 -3.86
CA VAL A 95 0.34 11.42 -5.29
C VAL A 95 1.08 12.71 -5.57
N THR A 96 2.25 12.64 -6.17
CA THR A 96 2.92 13.84 -6.66
C THR A 96 2.14 14.31 -7.88
N PHE A 97 1.44 15.45 -7.76
CA PHE A 97 1.00 16.16 -8.94
C PHE A 97 2.25 16.71 -9.61
N ALA A 98 2.72 16.04 -10.67
CA ALA A 98 3.65 16.67 -11.58
C ALA A 98 2.87 17.82 -12.24
N TYR A 99 3.01 19.04 -11.73
CA TYR A 99 2.58 20.22 -12.45
C TYR A 99 3.30 20.20 -13.80
N GLN A 100 2.61 19.80 -14.86
CA GLN A 100 2.96 20.30 -16.18
C GLN A 100 2.69 21.80 -16.10
N LYS A 101 3.76 22.58 -15.97
CA LYS A 101 3.73 24.02 -16.20
C LYS A 101 3.09 24.20 -17.57
N ILE A 102 1.85 24.66 -17.59
CA ILE A 102 1.20 25.22 -18.77
C ILE A 102 1.66 26.66 -18.88
#